data_AF-A0A6C0B4F7-F1
#
_entry.id   AF-A0A6C0B4F7-F1
#
_cell.length_a   1.000
_cell.length_b   1.000
_cell.length_c   1.000
_cell.angle_alpha   90.00
_cell.angle_beta   90.00
_cell.angle_gamma   90.00
#
_symmetry.space_group_name_H-M   'P 1'
#
loop_
_entity.id
_entity.type
_entity.pdbx_description
1 polymer ?
#
loop_
_entity_poly.entity_id
_entity_poly.type
_entity_poly.pdbx_seq_one_letter_code
_entity_poly.pdbx_strand_id
1 'polypeptide(L)'
;MASSTHIDAGRIHRLKEHLARSTINHELEIMKETTLKNAHLYCVINSVSAQQYGPLLEKYIRMKNGFVKNTASKCNGDGSKDNKNAEVKVSLGGGKHDKFNYVQLRVSHDIQYYILTAYHLTGMNVETGGELYVFSVPKEDMLPLIVNHGGYAHRTNKELGKITLEDMKDDKNMKEYSMRPSYGDKCWVDLMKFRVSEDSL
;
A
#
# COMPACT_ATOMS: atom_id res chain seq x y z
N MET A 1 -23.67 43.27 9.90
CA MET A 1 -23.17 42.85 11.23
C MET A 1 -22.50 41.49 11.05
N ALA A 2 -21.19 41.41 11.25
CA ALA A 2 -20.45 40.15 11.12
C ALA A 2 -20.87 39.22 12.26
N SER A 3 -21.40 38.04 11.93
CA SER A 3 -21.69 36.99 12.89
C SER A 3 -20.38 36.48 13.46
N SER A 4 -20.01 36.95 14.66
CA SER A 4 -18.96 36.37 15.49
C SER A 4 -19.41 34.97 15.86
N THR A 5 -19.03 33.98 15.04
CA THR A 5 -19.32 32.58 15.31
C THR A 5 -18.45 32.14 16.47
N HIS A 6 -19.03 32.11 17.67
CA HIS A 6 -18.35 31.63 18.87
C HIS A 6 -17.93 30.17 18.65
N ILE A 7 -16.62 29.92 18.54
CA ILE A 7 -16.07 28.56 18.43
C ILE A 7 -16.02 27.97 19.84
N ASP A 8 -16.62 26.80 20.06
CA ASP A 8 -16.61 26.14 21.37
C ASP A 8 -15.21 25.64 21.77
N ALA A 9 -14.98 25.52 23.08
CA ALA A 9 -13.70 25.10 23.65
C ALA A 9 -13.26 23.70 23.18
N GLY A 10 -14.20 22.80 22.89
CA GLY A 10 -13.92 21.46 22.39
C GLY A 10 -13.37 21.47 20.95
N ARG A 11 -13.84 22.38 20.10
CA ARG A 11 -13.25 22.61 18.77
C ARG A 11 -11.85 23.21 18.86
N ILE A 12 -11.64 24.19 19.76
CA ILE A 12 -10.31 24.76 19.99
C ILE A 12 -9.32 23.69 20.47
N HIS A 13 -9.76 22.80 21.37
CA HIS A 13 -8.93 21.68 21.83
C HIS A 13 -8.51 20.76 20.68
N ARG A 14 -9.47 20.32 19.84
CA ARG A 14 -9.18 19.49 18.66
C ARG A 14 -8.23 20.15 17.66
N LEU A 15 -8.33 21.47 17.47
CA LEU A 15 -7.41 22.22 16.62
C LEU A 15 -5.99 22.25 17.20
N LYS A 16 -5.85 22.40 18.53
CA LYS A 16 -4.55 22.33 19.20
C LYS A 16 -3.94 20.93 19.07
N GLU A 17 -4.72 19.88 19.25
CA GLU A 17 -4.27 18.50 19.03
C GLU A 17 -3.84 18.26 17.58
N HIS A 18 -4.61 18.77 16.61
CA HIS A 18 -4.27 18.68 15.19
C HIS A 18 -2.94 19.37 14.88
N LEU A 19 -2.72 20.60 15.37
CA LEU A 19 -1.46 21.32 15.18
C LEU A 19 -0.28 20.59 15.83
N ALA A 20 -0.47 20.06 17.04
CA ALA A 20 0.55 19.26 17.72
C ALA A 20 0.90 17.97 16.94
N ARG A 21 -0.08 17.33 16.29
CA ARG A 21 0.19 16.17 15.43
C ARG A 21 0.88 16.57 14.12
N SER A 22 0.56 17.74 13.57
CA SER A 22 1.13 18.19 12.30
C SER A 22 2.65 18.46 12.35
N THR A 23 3.22 18.64 13.54
CA THR A 23 4.66 18.85 13.74
C THR A 23 5.44 17.55 13.86
N ILE A 24 4.79 16.39 13.92
CA ILE A 24 5.45 15.09 14.04
C ILE A 24 6.17 14.76 12.73
N ASN A 25 7.47 14.46 12.84
CA ASN A 25 8.23 13.93 11.72
C ASN A 25 8.01 12.41 11.59
N HIS A 26 6.94 12.02 10.90
CA HIS A 26 6.56 10.61 10.73
C HIS A 26 7.66 9.75 10.08
N GLU A 27 8.54 10.34 9.26
CA GLU A 27 9.64 9.62 8.62
C GLU A 27 10.70 9.15 9.63
N LEU A 28 10.99 9.98 10.65
CA LEU A 28 11.90 9.59 11.72
C LEU A 28 11.25 8.64 12.71
N GLU A 29 9.99 8.89 13.07
CA GLU A 29 9.28 8.08 14.06
C GLU A 29 9.01 6.66 13.57
N ILE A 30 8.53 6.48 12.33
CA ILE A 30 8.24 5.15 11.79
C ILE A 30 9.48 4.25 11.75
N MET A 31 10.66 4.83 11.55
CA MET A 31 11.93 4.10 11.49
C MET A 31 12.39 3.56 12.86
N LYS A 32 11.81 4.04 13.97
CA LYS A 32 12.04 3.51 15.32
C LYS A 32 11.32 2.20 15.57
N GLU A 33 10.27 1.91 14.79
CA GLU A 33 9.50 0.68 14.96
C GLU A 33 10.32 -0.57 14.65
N THR A 34 10.11 -1.62 15.44
CA THR A 34 10.90 -2.85 15.42
C THR A 34 10.44 -3.86 14.37
N THR A 35 9.15 -3.83 14.01
CA THR A 35 8.56 -4.72 13.01
C THR A 35 7.78 -3.91 11.99
N LEU A 36 7.59 -4.47 10.79
CA LEU A 36 6.73 -3.90 9.76
C LEU A 36 5.28 -3.84 10.23
N LYS A 37 4.83 -4.81 11.03
CA LYS A 37 3.51 -4.72 11.70
C LYS A 37 3.44 -3.45 12.55
N ASN A 38 4.40 -3.21 13.44
CA ASN A 38 4.40 -2.03 14.30
C ASN A 38 4.48 -0.72 13.50
N ALA A 39 5.19 -0.70 12.37
CA ALA A 39 5.17 0.44 11.44
C ALA A 39 3.76 0.72 10.86
N HIS A 40 2.97 -0.31 10.56
CA HIS A 40 1.57 -0.12 10.15
C HIS A 40 0.68 0.35 11.31
N LEU A 41 0.87 -0.19 12.52
CA LEU A 41 0.16 0.27 13.72
C LEU A 41 0.44 1.76 13.96
N TYR A 42 1.70 2.17 13.85
CA TYR A 42 2.13 3.55 13.98
C TYR A 42 1.33 4.47 13.03
N CYS A 43 1.21 4.09 11.76
CA CYS A 43 0.45 4.87 10.78
C CYS A 43 -1.03 4.99 11.16
N VAL A 44 -1.66 3.90 11.65
CA VAL A 44 -3.07 3.90 12.06
C VAL A 44 -3.28 4.76 13.32
N ILE A 45 -2.49 4.55 14.37
CA ILE A 45 -2.59 5.27 15.65
C ILE A 45 -2.40 6.78 15.43
N ASN A 46 -1.45 7.16 14.59
CA ASN A 46 -1.16 8.57 14.30
C ASN A 46 -2.04 9.17 13.19
N SER A 47 -3.00 8.41 12.65
CA SER A 47 -3.90 8.87 11.58
C SER A 47 -3.13 9.40 10.35
N VAL A 48 -2.01 8.75 10.02
CA VAL A 48 -1.18 9.13 8.88
C VAL A 48 -1.98 8.97 7.59
N SER A 49 -2.03 10.04 6.80
CA SER A 49 -2.89 10.08 5.60
C SER A 49 -2.45 9.07 4.54
N ALA A 50 -3.38 8.70 3.65
CA ALA A 50 -3.08 7.77 2.55
C ALA A 50 -1.99 8.24 1.59
N GLN A 51 -1.81 9.56 1.46
CA GLN A 51 -0.74 10.14 0.65
C GLN A 51 0.63 10.02 1.34
N GLN A 52 0.66 9.87 2.67
CA GLN A 52 1.89 9.82 3.46
C GLN A 52 2.29 8.40 3.85
N TYR A 53 1.36 7.54 4.29
CA TYR A 53 1.74 6.21 4.78
C TYR A 53 2.36 5.35 3.67
N GLY A 54 1.95 5.56 2.42
CA GLY A 54 2.47 4.83 1.26
C GLY A 54 3.99 4.92 1.15
N PRO A 55 4.52 6.13 0.90
CA PRO A 55 5.96 6.37 0.86
C PRO A 55 6.69 6.03 2.16
N LEU A 56 6.06 6.25 3.32
CA LEU A 56 6.68 5.96 4.63
C LEU A 56 6.93 4.46 4.83
N LEU A 57 5.92 3.63 4.55
CA LEU A 57 6.04 2.18 4.69
C LEU A 57 6.90 1.56 3.59
N GLU A 58 6.87 2.07 2.36
CA GLU A 58 7.82 1.68 1.30
C GLU A 58 9.26 1.95 1.75
N LYS A 59 9.53 3.14 2.28
CA LYS A 59 10.85 3.49 2.82
C LYS A 59 11.24 2.56 3.97
N TYR A 60 10.33 2.28 4.91
CA TYR A 60 10.58 1.37 6.02
C TYR A 60 10.95 -0.03 5.51
N ILE A 61 10.12 -0.63 4.65
CA ILE A 61 10.35 -1.95 4.05
C ILE A 61 11.74 -1.99 3.42
N ARG A 62 12.08 -0.99 2.61
CA ARG A 62 13.36 -0.99 1.91
C ARG A 62 14.55 -0.88 2.86
N MET A 63 14.51 0.08 3.78
CA MET A 63 15.63 0.34 4.69
C MET A 63 15.86 -0.81 5.68
N LYS A 64 14.78 -1.39 6.22
CA LYS A 64 14.88 -2.47 7.23
C LYS A 64 15.23 -3.82 6.62
N ASN A 65 14.92 -4.05 5.34
CA ASN A 65 15.19 -5.32 4.66
C ASN A 65 16.35 -5.27 3.66
N GLY A 66 17.15 -4.20 3.65
CA GLY A 66 18.38 -4.11 2.86
C GLY A 66 18.20 -3.85 1.36
N PHE A 67 17.08 -3.27 0.95
CA PHE A 67 16.85 -2.89 -0.45
C PHE A 67 17.57 -1.59 -0.80
N VAL A 68 18.26 -1.58 -1.94
CA VAL A 68 18.82 -0.37 -2.53
C VAL A 68 17.74 0.38 -3.29
N LYS A 69 17.67 1.70 -3.14
CA LYS A 69 16.69 2.54 -3.87
C LYS A 69 16.90 2.43 -5.38
N ASN A 70 15.83 2.11 -6.10
CA ASN A 70 15.82 2.20 -7.55
C ASN A 70 15.54 3.63 -8.03
N THR A 71 16.04 3.98 -9.22
CA THR A 71 15.81 5.29 -9.83
C THR A 71 14.52 5.25 -10.63
N ALA A 72 13.57 6.12 -10.31
CA ALA A 72 12.24 6.13 -10.94
C ALA A 72 12.29 6.20 -12.48
N SER A 73 13.25 6.91 -13.07
CA SER A 73 13.39 7.03 -14.53
C SER A 73 13.78 5.72 -15.24
N LYS A 74 14.20 4.70 -14.50
CA LYS A 74 14.56 3.38 -15.04
C LYS A 74 13.38 2.41 -15.11
N CYS A 75 12.19 2.80 -14.64
CA CYS A 75 10.99 1.96 -14.65
C CYS A 75 11.21 0.56 -14.05
N ASN A 76 11.99 0.48 -12.96
CA ASN A 76 12.44 -0.77 -12.37
C ASN A 76 11.98 -0.95 -10.90
N GLY A 77 10.80 -0.42 -10.57
CA GLY A 77 10.22 -0.51 -9.22
C GLY A 77 10.88 0.41 -8.19
N ASP A 78 10.62 0.12 -6.91
CA ASP A 78 10.95 1.00 -5.79
C ASP A 78 12.31 0.67 -5.15
N GLY A 79 12.73 -0.60 -5.22
CA GLY A 79 14.03 -1.03 -4.71
C GLY A 79 14.52 -2.35 -5.28
N SER A 80 15.80 -2.63 -5.09
CA SER A 80 16.47 -3.85 -5.54
C SER A 80 17.17 -4.55 -4.39
N LYS A 81 17.06 -5.87 -4.34
CA LYS A 81 17.75 -6.76 -3.39
C LYS A 81 18.17 -8.02 -4.12
N ASP A 82 19.42 -8.44 -3.96
CA ASP A 82 19.99 -9.62 -4.63
C ASP A 82 19.80 -9.60 -6.17
N ASN A 83 19.98 -8.42 -6.78
CA ASN A 83 19.76 -8.15 -8.20
C ASN A 83 18.32 -8.41 -8.69
N LYS A 84 17.34 -8.43 -7.78
CA LYS A 84 15.92 -8.50 -8.09
C LYS A 84 15.22 -7.22 -7.68
N ASN A 85 14.61 -6.57 -8.66
CA ASN A 85 13.83 -5.36 -8.53
C ASN A 85 12.42 -5.70 -8.01
N ALA A 86 11.94 -4.90 -7.07
CA ALA A 86 10.63 -5.03 -6.45
C ALA A 86 9.85 -3.71 -6.53
N GLU A 87 8.54 -3.83 -6.76
CA GLU A 87 7.60 -2.71 -6.58
C GLU A 87 6.76 -2.95 -5.32
N VAL A 88 6.65 -1.93 -4.46
CA VAL A 88 6.00 -2.02 -3.16
C VAL A 88 4.66 -1.31 -3.21
N LYS A 89 3.59 -1.97 -2.75
CA LYS A 89 2.28 -1.35 -2.55
C LYS A 89 1.75 -1.71 -1.18
N VAL A 90 1.37 -0.68 -0.41
CA VAL A 90 0.92 -0.84 0.98
C VAL A 90 -0.53 -0.42 1.12
N SER A 91 -1.28 -1.08 1.99
CA SER A 91 -2.67 -0.71 2.25
C SER A 91 -3.06 -0.95 3.72
N LEU A 92 -3.70 0.07 4.32
CA LEU A 92 -4.24 0.01 5.68
C LEU A 92 -5.71 -0.45 5.73
N GLY A 93 -6.25 -0.97 4.61
CA GLY A 93 -7.62 -1.50 4.52
C GLY A 93 -8.73 -0.43 4.36
N GLY A 94 -8.37 0.80 3.98
CA GLY A 94 -9.33 1.88 3.77
C GLY A 94 -10.06 2.32 5.05
N GLY A 95 -11.18 3.03 4.91
CA GLY A 95 -11.89 3.61 6.07
C GLY A 95 -12.52 2.58 7.03
N LYS A 96 -12.61 1.32 6.62
CA LYS A 96 -13.15 0.21 7.44
C LYS A 96 -12.11 -0.87 7.75
N HIS A 97 -10.86 -0.68 7.34
CA HIS A 97 -9.77 -1.64 7.50
C HIS A 97 -10.02 -3.04 6.90
N ASP A 98 -10.91 -3.15 5.92
CA ASP A 98 -11.35 -4.40 5.30
C ASP A 98 -11.13 -4.48 3.78
N LYS A 99 -10.85 -3.34 3.12
CA LYS A 99 -10.68 -3.24 1.67
C LYS A 99 -9.34 -2.65 1.32
N PHE A 100 -8.48 -3.46 0.72
CA PHE A 100 -7.13 -3.09 0.36
C PHE A 100 -7.11 -2.51 -1.05
N ASN A 101 -6.24 -1.55 -1.30
CA ASN A 101 -6.18 -0.83 -2.57
C ASN A 101 -4.75 -0.77 -3.09
N TYR A 102 -4.46 -1.59 -4.10
CA TYR A 102 -3.20 -1.61 -4.83
C TYR A 102 -3.44 -0.95 -6.17
N VAL A 103 -2.93 0.27 -6.35
CA VAL A 103 -3.09 1.05 -7.59
C VAL A 103 -1.75 1.30 -8.25
N GLN A 104 -1.80 1.60 -9.54
CA GLN A 104 -0.63 1.87 -10.35
C GLN A 104 0.33 0.67 -10.38
N LEU A 105 -0.23 -0.53 -10.51
CA LEU A 105 0.52 -1.75 -10.80
C LEU A 105 0.98 -1.66 -12.27
N ARG A 106 2.28 -1.46 -12.48
CA ARG A 106 2.87 -1.26 -13.81
C ARG A 106 3.53 -2.54 -14.28
N VAL A 107 2.88 -3.24 -15.19
CA VAL A 107 3.37 -4.55 -15.66
C VAL A 107 4.47 -4.43 -16.72
N SER A 108 4.67 -3.26 -17.31
CA SER A 108 5.81 -2.98 -18.18
C SER A 108 7.10 -2.67 -17.42
N HIS A 109 7.05 -2.46 -16.11
CA HIS A 109 8.26 -2.21 -15.32
C HIS A 109 9.17 -3.45 -15.26
N ASP A 110 10.49 -3.21 -15.27
CA ASP A 110 11.51 -4.25 -15.06
C ASP A 110 11.63 -4.59 -13.57
N ILE A 111 10.68 -5.41 -13.12
CA ILE A 111 10.61 -5.95 -11.77
C ILE A 111 10.46 -7.46 -11.80
N GLN A 112 10.97 -8.12 -10.77
CA GLN A 112 10.83 -9.57 -10.61
C GLN A 112 9.61 -9.92 -9.77
N TYR A 113 9.23 -9.07 -8.81
CA TYR A 113 8.08 -9.32 -7.94
C TYR A 113 7.49 -8.02 -7.38
N TYR A 114 6.26 -8.13 -6.88
CA TYR A 114 5.58 -7.11 -6.10
C TYR A 114 5.62 -7.48 -4.62
N ILE A 115 5.86 -6.50 -3.75
CA ILE A 115 5.62 -6.61 -2.31
C ILE A 115 4.31 -5.89 -2.01
N LEU A 116 3.29 -6.65 -1.61
CA LEU A 116 1.99 -6.08 -1.22
C LEU A 116 1.80 -6.24 0.29
N THR A 117 1.37 -5.19 0.99
CA THR A 117 0.92 -5.30 2.38
C THR A 117 -0.56 -4.99 2.54
N ALA A 118 -1.20 -5.71 3.46
CA ALA A 118 -2.58 -5.49 3.87
C ALA A 118 -2.65 -5.54 5.40
N TYR A 119 -2.94 -4.40 6.03
CA TYR A 119 -3.18 -4.34 7.47
C TYR A 119 -4.68 -4.38 7.76
N HIS A 120 -5.14 -5.48 8.36
CA HIS A 120 -6.53 -5.74 8.68
C HIS A 120 -6.79 -5.51 10.18
N LEU A 121 -7.70 -4.59 10.49
CA LEU A 121 -8.05 -4.22 11.85
C LEU A 121 -9.57 -4.29 12.04
N THR A 122 -10.00 -4.97 13.09
CA THR A 122 -11.40 -5.12 13.47
C THR A 122 -11.51 -5.06 14.99
N GLY A 123 -12.74 -4.93 15.51
CA GLY A 123 -12.98 -5.06 16.95
C GLY A 123 -12.58 -6.42 17.52
N MET A 124 -12.45 -7.47 16.69
CA MET A 124 -12.09 -8.82 17.14
C MET A 124 -10.58 -9.04 17.30
N ASN A 125 -9.75 -8.25 16.61
CA ASN A 125 -8.28 -8.41 16.63
C ASN A 125 -7.53 -7.16 17.14
N VAL A 126 -8.25 -6.15 17.66
CA VAL A 126 -7.63 -4.92 18.18
C VAL A 126 -6.72 -5.21 19.37
N GLU A 127 -7.11 -6.14 20.25
CA GLU A 127 -6.33 -6.53 21.43
C GLU A 127 -4.99 -7.20 21.08
N THR A 128 -4.86 -7.73 19.85
CA THR A 128 -3.61 -8.29 19.31
C THR A 128 -2.90 -7.33 18.36
N GLY A 129 -3.33 -6.07 18.30
CA GLY A 129 -2.77 -5.04 17.43
C GLY A 129 -3.06 -5.29 15.94
N GLY A 130 -4.23 -5.81 15.59
CA GLY A 130 -4.59 -6.13 14.21
C GLY A 130 -3.76 -7.28 13.61
N GLU A 131 -3.89 -7.48 12.30
CA GLU A 131 -3.14 -8.48 11.56
C GLU A 131 -2.49 -7.85 10.31
N LEU A 132 -1.19 -8.09 10.14
CA LEU A 132 -0.46 -7.70 8.94
C LEU A 132 -0.31 -8.92 8.02
N TYR A 133 -0.76 -8.76 6.79
CA TYR A 133 -0.49 -9.69 5.71
C TYR A 133 0.54 -9.08 4.78
N VAL A 134 1.60 -9.84 4.51
CA VAL A 134 2.66 -9.50 3.57
C VAL A 134 2.62 -10.53 2.45
N PHE A 135 2.62 -10.06 1.21
CA PHE A 135 2.64 -10.89 0.02
C PHE A 135 3.86 -10.57 -0.82
N SER A 136 4.57 -11.60 -1.27
CA SER A 136 5.63 -11.49 -2.28
C SER A 136 5.15 -12.21 -3.53
N VAL A 137 4.72 -11.44 -4.53
CA VAL A 137 4.04 -11.97 -5.73
C VAL A 137 4.98 -11.85 -6.93
N PRO A 138 5.48 -12.94 -7.51
CA PRO A 138 6.25 -12.88 -8.75
C PRO A 138 5.48 -12.13 -9.84
N LYS A 139 6.19 -11.38 -10.69
CA LYS A 139 5.56 -10.57 -11.74
C LYS A 139 4.67 -11.43 -12.66
N GLU A 140 5.16 -12.61 -13.04
CA GLU A 140 4.43 -13.60 -13.87
C GLU A 140 3.08 -13.99 -13.24
N ASP A 141 3.04 -14.18 -11.92
CA ASP A 141 1.83 -14.54 -11.17
C ASP A 141 0.90 -13.34 -10.93
N MET A 142 1.44 -12.12 -10.92
CA MET A 142 0.63 -10.90 -10.81
C MET A 142 -0.26 -10.69 -12.05
N LEU A 143 0.21 -11.07 -13.25
CA LEU A 143 -0.55 -10.88 -14.49
C LEU A 143 -1.92 -11.59 -14.47
N PRO A 144 -2.01 -12.93 -14.22
CA PRO A 144 -3.30 -13.60 -14.13
C PRO A 144 -4.16 -13.09 -12.96
N LEU A 145 -3.56 -12.65 -11.84
CA LEU A 145 -4.32 -12.02 -10.75
C LEU A 145 -5.03 -10.74 -11.22
N ILE A 146 -4.34 -9.88 -11.96
CA ILE A 146 -4.91 -8.66 -12.53
C ILE A 146 -5.98 -8.97 -13.59
N VAL A 147 -5.75 -9.96 -14.46
CA VAL A 147 -6.76 -10.37 -15.46
C VAL A 147 -8.05 -10.85 -14.79
N ASN A 148 -7.93 -11.62 -13.69
CA ASN A 148 -9.07 -12.24 -13.03
C ASN A 148 -9.82 -11.30 -12.07
N HIS A 149 -9.09 -10.44 -11.37
CA HIS A 149 -9.63 -9.66 -10.25
C HIS A 149 -9.40 -8.15 -10.35
N GLY A 150 -8.55 -7.73 -11.28
CA GLY A 150 -8.10 -6.36 -11.40
C GLY A 150 -9.02 -5.46 -12.22
N GLY A 151 -8.61 -4.21 -12.31
CA GLY A 151 -9.16 -3.21 -13.21
C GLY A 151 -8.10 -2.18 -13.55
N TYR A 152 -8.36 -1.29 -14.50
CA TYR A 152 -7.43 -0.20 -14.78
C TYR A 152 -7.33 0.76 -13.58
N ALA A 153 -6.10 1.22 -13.29
CA ALA A 153 -5.86 2.26 -12.28
C ALA A 153 -6.38 3.62 -12.74
N HIS A 154 -6.27 3.88 -14.05
CA HIS A 154 -6.76 5.07 -14.72
C HIS A 154 -7.66 4.65 -15.88
N ARG A 155 -8.74 5.42 -16.13
CA ARG A 155 -9.74 5.15 -17.17
C ARG A 155 -10.55 3.87 -16.90
N THR A 156 -11.49 3.57 -17.77
CA THR A 156 -12.45 2.47 -17.61
C THR A 156 -12.30 1.40 -18.67
N ASN A 157 -12.83 0.21 -18.41
CA ASN A 157 -12.88 -0.89 -19.39
C ASN A 157 -13.67 -0.49 -20.66
N LYS A 158 -14.59 0.47 -20.57
CA LYS A 158 -15.29 1.01 -21.74
C LYS A 158 -14.35 1.73 -22.70
N GLU A 159 -13.28 2.33 -22.17
CA GLU A 159 -12.32 3.13 -22.93
C GLU A 159 -11.11 2.32 -23.38
N LEU A 160 -10.66 1.37 -22.55
CA LEU A 160 -9.41 0.62 -22.77
C LEU A 160 -9.61 -0.85 -23.17
N GLY A 161 -10.87 -1.30 -23.28
CA GLY A 161 -11.22 -2.69 -23.59
C GLY A 161 -11.04 -3.62 -22.39
N LYS A 162 -11.27 -4.91 -22.62
CA LYS A 162 -11.07 -5.96 -21.62
C LYS A 162 -9.58 -6.12 -21.32
N ILE A 163 -9.23 -6.36 -20.05
CA ILE A 163 -7.86 -6.72 -19.67
C ILE A 163 -7.59 -8.17 -20.10
N THR A 164 -6.54 -8.38 -20.90
CA THR A 164 -6.12 -9.71 -21.40
C THR A 164 -4.67 -9.96 -21.02
N LEU A 165 -4.28 -11.23 -20.93
CA LEU A 165 -2.89 -11.60 -20.67
C LEU A 165 -1.98 -11.21 -21.83
N GLU A 166 -2.47 -11.26 -23.07
CA GLU A 166 -1.74 -10.82 -24.27
C GLU A 166 -1.38 -9.35 -24.19
N ASP A 167 -2.34 -8.47 -23.86
CA ASP A 167 -2.08 -7.04 -23.66
C ASP A 167 -1.02 -6.80 -22.57
N MET A 168 -1.06 -7.58 -21.49
CA MET A 168 -0.16 -7.41 -20.35
C MET A 168 1.26 -7.89 -20.60
N LYS A 169 1.47 -8.73 -21.63
CA LYS A 169 2.77 -9.21 -22.07
C LYS A 169 3.39 -8.37 -23.20
N ASP A 170 2.68 -7.36 -23.70
CA ASP A 170 3.23 -6.39 -24.64
C ASP A 170 4.15 -5.40 -23.91
N ASP A 171 5.42 -5.37 -24.28
CA ASP A 171 6.42 -4.44 -23.72
C ASP A 171 6.08 -2.96 -23.96
N LYS A 172 5.21 -2.66 -24.94
CA LYS A 172 4.71 -1.30 -25.20
C LYS A 172 3.52 -0.93 -24.34
N ASN A 173 3.04 -1.84 -23.48
CA ASN A 173 1.89 -1.59 -22.64
C ASN A 173 2.22 -0.58 -21.53
N MET A 174 1.71 0.63 -21.69
CA MET A 174 1.83 1.71 -20.70
C MET A 174 0.61 1.81 -19.77
N LYS A 175 -0.33 0.85 -19.83
CA LYS A 175 -1.52 0.85 -18.98
C LYS A 175 -1.11 0.54 -17.53
N GLU A 176 -1.73 1.26 -16.61
CA GLU A 176 -1.59 1.01 -15.17
C GLU A 176 -2.80 0.27 -14.63
N TYR A 177 -2.56 -0.70 -13.75
CA TYR A 177 -3.59 -1.58 -13.23
C TYR A 177 -3.81 -1.41 -11.73
N SER A 178 -4.90 -1.96 -11.25
CA SER A 178 -5.29 -1.94 -9.85
C SER A 178 -5.90 -3.26 -9.42
N MET A 179 -5.66 -3.61 -8.16
CA MET A 179 -6.33 -4.71 -7.46
C MET A 179 -6.91 -4.17 -6.16
N ARG A 180 -8.15 -4.56 -5.85
CA ARG A 180 -8.88 -4.04 -4.69
C ARG A 180 -9.55 -5.14 -3.87
N PRO A 181 -8.77 -6.11 -3.33
CA PRO A 181 -9.33 -7.21 -2.56
C PRO A 181 -9.98 -6.69 -1.28
N SER A 182 -11.08 -7.30 -0.90
CA SER A 182 -11.66 -7.21 0.44
C SER A 182 -11.30 -8.46 1.22
N TYR A 183 -11.11 -8.34 2.54
CA TYR A 183 -10.77 -9.48 3.38
C TYR A 183 -11.77 -10.65 3.17
N GLY A 184 -11.23 -11.83 2.83
CA GLY A 184 -12.01 -13.05 2.60
C GLY A 184 -12.68 -13.18 1.22
N ASP A 185 -12.57 -12.18 0.34
CA ASP A 185 -13.12 -12.29 -1.03
C ASP A 185 -12.26 -13.20 -1.94
N LYS A 186 -12.74 -13.41 -3.18
CA LYS A 186 -12.05 -14.30 -4.13
C LYS A 186 -10.62 -13.82 -4.45
N CYS A 187 -10.42 -12.51 -4.59
CA CYS A 187 -9.10 -11.93 -4.89
C CYS A 187 -8.15 -12.11 -3.69
N TRP A 188 -8.67 -11.89 -2.48
CA TRP A 188 -7.95 -12.13 -1.22
C TRP A 188 -7.52 -13.60 -1.09
N VAL A 189 -8.43 -14.54 -1.32
CA VAL A 189 -8.14 -15.99 -1.25
C VAL A 189 -7.03 -16.37 -2.25
N ASP A 190 -7.05 -15.81 -3.46
CA ASP A 190 -5.99 -16.06 -4.44
C ASP A 190 -4.65 -15.41 -4.04
N LEU A 191 -4.67 -14.20 -3.47
CA LEU A 191 -3.47 -13.53 -2.95
C LEU A 191 -2.82 -14.28 -1.78
N MET A 192 -3.61 -14.95 -0.93
CA MET A 192 -3.11 -15.70 0.22
C MET A 192 -2.12 -16.82 -0.14
N LYS A 193 -2.12 -17.28 -1.40
CA LYS A 193 -1.12 -18.24 -1.92
C LYS A 193 0.31 -17.69 -1.92
N PHE A 194 0.45 -16.36 -1.92
CA PHE A 194 1.72 -15.64 -1.96
C PHE A 194 2.08 -15.01 -0.61
N ARG A 195 1.37 -15.38 0.47
CA ARG A 195 1.64 -14.85 1.81
C ARG A 195 3.03 -15.31 2.26
N VAL A 196 3.81 -14.36 2.76
CA VAL A 196 5.13 -14.59 3.35
C VAL A 196 5.22 -14.00 4.75
N SER A 197 6.26 -14.36 5.51
CA SER A 197 6.56 -13.67 6.77
C SER A 197 7.17 -12.30 6.48
N GLU A 198 6.94 -11.30 7.34
CA GLU A 198 7.64 -10.02 7.24
C GLU A 198 9.17 -10.18 7.34
N ASP A 199 9.63 -11.17 8.11
CA ASP A 199 11.07 -11.50 8.27
C ASP A 199 11.71 -12.11 7.02
N SER A 200 10.90 -12.50 6.03
CA SER A 200 11.37 -13.12 4.79
C SER A 200 11.47 -12.15 3.60
N LEU A 201 11.18 -10.86 3.84
CA LEU A 201 11.39 -9.79 2.86
C LEU A 201 12.88 -9.50 2.62
#